data_AF-A0A379JIW3-F1
#
_entry.id   AF-A0A379JIW3-F1
#
_cell.length_a   1.000
_cell.length_b   1.000
_cell.length_c   1.000
_cell.angle_alpha   90.00
_cell.angle_beta   90.00
_cell.angle_gamma   90.00
#
_symmetry.space_group_name_H-M   'P 1'
#
loop_
_entity.id
_entity.type
_entity.pdbx_description
1 polymer ?
#
loop_
_entity_poly.entity_id
_entity_poly.type
_entity_poly.pdbx_seq_one_letter_code
_entity_poly.pdbx_strand_id
1 'polypeptide(L)' 'MNVTPEEEEFIRARSKAMADEFMSFVTSRALDMDMDTWPDSDRREFEIRNRTLIEEWKRRARELP' A
#
# COMPACT_ATOMS: atom_id res chain seq x y z
N MET A 1 -17.77 8.36 -14.92
CA MET A 1 -16.36 8.78 -15.13
C MET A 1 -15.72 7.70 -15.97
N ASN A 2 -15.27 8.01 -17.19
CA ASN A 2 -14.42 7.09 -17.93
C ASN A 2 -13.01 7.30 -17.41
N VAL A 3 -12.51 6.30 -16.67
CA VAL A 3 -11.11 6.23 -16.27
C VAL A 3 -10.30 6.00 -17.54
N THR A 4 -9.27 6.79 -17.79
CA THR A 4 -8.36 6.58 -18.92
C THR A 4 -7.57 5.28 -18.71
N PRO A 5 -7.08 4.61 -19.77
CA PRO A 5 -6.23 3.44 -19.63
C PRO A 5 -5.01 3.69 -18.73
N GLU A 6 -4.43 4.90 -18.79
CA GLU A 6 -3.30 5.31 -17.95
C GLU A 6 -3.70 5.41 -16.47
N GLU A 7 -4.87 5.97 -16.16
CA GLU A 7 -5.41 5.99 -14.80
C GLU A 7 -5.77 4.58 -14.30
N GLU A 8 -6.28 3.68 -15.16
CA GLU A 8 -6.54 2.28 -14.79
C GLU A 8 -5.25 1.53 -14.45
N GLU A 9 -4.20 1.70 -15.26
CA GLU A 9 -2.88 1.14 -15.02
C GLU A 9 -2.27 1.72 -13.74
N PHE A 10 -2.41 3.02 -13.49
CA PHE A 10 -1.97 3.64 -12.26
C PHE A 10 -2.67 3.06 -11.03
N ILE A 11 -3.99 2.91 -11.06
CA ILE A 11 -4.77 2.31 -9.97
C ILE A 11 -4.34 0.86 -9.74
N ARG A 12 -4.12 0.10 -10.81
CA ARG A 12 -3.63 -1.29 -10.73
C ARG A 12 -2.24 -1.34 -10.11
N ALA A 13 -1.31 -0.50 -10.55
CA ALA A 13 0.06 -0.46 -10.05
C ALA A 13 0.11 -0.05 -8.57
N ARG A 14 -0.69 0.95 -8.17
CA ARG A 14 -0.85 1.35 -6.77
C ARG A 14 -1.39 0.19 -5.94
N SER A 15 -2.47 -0.45 -6.38
CA SER A 15 -3.12 -1.54 -5.63
C SER A 15 -2.16 -2.71 -5.45
N LYS A 16 -1.40 -3.06 -6.50
CA LYS A 16 -0.35 -4.08 -6.44
C LYS A 16 0.75 -3.71 -5.45
N ALA A 17 1.29 -2.49 -5.50
CA ALA A 17 2.35 -2.07 -4.59
C ALA A 17 1.92 -2.11 -3.12
N MET A 18 0.69 -1.71 -2.82
CA MET A 18 0.13 -1.78 -1.47
C MET A 18 -0.03 -3.23 -0.98
N ALA A 19 -0.52 -4.12 -1.86
CA ALA A 19 -0.65 -5.53 -1.54
C ALA A 19 0.72 -6.22 -1.36
N ASP A 20 1.69 -5.90 -2.21
CA ASP A 20 3.05 -6.43 -2.12
C ASP A 20 3.74 -5.99 -0.81
N GLU A 21 3.59 -4.72 -0.41
CA GLU A 21 4.11 -4.21 0.88
C GLU A 21 3.45 -4.90 2.08
N PHE A 22 2.12 -5.08 2.04
CA PHE A 22 1.38 -5.80 3.07
C PHE A 22 1.87 -7.25 3.21
N MET A 23 1.89 -8.00 2.11
CA MET A 23 2.32 -9.40 2.11
C MET A 23 3.78 -9.56 2.51
N SER A 24 4.65 -8.64 2.07
CA SER A 24 6.06 -8.60 2.46
C SER A 24 6.20 -8.40 3.97
N PHE A 25 5.47 -7.45 4.53
CA PHE A 25 5.49 -7.17 5.97
C PHE A 25 5.01 -8.38 6.79
N VAL A 26 3.84 -8.91 6.45
CA VAL A 26 3.24 -10.11 7.09
C VAL A 26 4.22 -11.27 7.08
N THR A 27 4.80 -11.58 5.91
CA THR A 27 5.72 -12.71 5.76
C THR A 27 7.01 -12.47 6.55
N SER A 28 7.56 -11.26 6.52
CA SER A 28 8.82 -10.92 7.20
C SER A 28 8.73 -11.01 8.72
N ARG A 29 7.52 -10.79 9.26
CA ARG A 29 7.23 -10.79 10.70
C ARG A 29 6.51 -12.06 11.17
N ALA A 30 6.20 -12.98 10.25
CA ALA A 30 5.39 -14.18 10.51
C ALA A 30 4.03 -13.85 11.19
N LEU A 31 3.37 -12.79 10.71
CA LEU A 31 2.08 -12.34 11.22
C LEU A 31 0.91 -13.02 10.49
N ASP A 32 -0.30 -12.92 11.04
CA ASP A 32 -1.53 -13.27 10.33
C ASP A 32 -1.84 -12.20 9.25
N MET A 33 -2.68 -12.54 8.27
CA MET A 33 -3.27 -11.57 7.35
C MET A 33 -4.29 -10.65 8.06
N ASP A 34 -4.77 -11.00 9.24
CA ASP A 34 -5.61 -10.11 10.05
C ASP A 34 -4.76 -9.14 10.89
N MET A 35 -4.75 -7.86 10.50
CA MET A 35 -4.04 -6.78 11.20
C MET A 35 -4.51 -6.56 12.64
N ASP A 36 -5.75 -6.94 12.99
CA ASP A 36 -6.25 -6.77 14.35
C ASP A 36 -5.67 -7.79 15.32
N THR A 37 -5.01 -8.84 14.82
CA THR A 37 -4.28 -9.83 15.62
C THR A 37 -2.82 -9.43 15.87
N TRP A 38 -2.33 -8.38 15.22
CA TRP A 38 -0.92 -8.01 15.27
C TRP A 38 -0.55 -7.38 16.62
N PRO A 39 0.70 -7.56 17.07
CA PRO A 39 1.23 -6.75 18.15
C PRO A 39 1.16 -5.26 17.79
N ASP A 40 0.83 -4.42 18.78
CA ASP A 40 0.74 -2.96 18.62
C ASP A 40 2.01 -2.35 17.97
N SER A 41 3.18 -2.90 18.27
CA SER A 41 4.45 -2.47 17.69
C SER A 41 4.51 -2.69 16.18
N ASP A 42 4.12 -3.88 15.71
CA ASP A 42 4.16 -4.23 14.30
C ASP A 42 3.05 -3.50 13.53
N ARG A 43 1.87 -3.36 14.14
CA ARG A 43 0.76 -2.55 13.58
C ARG A 43 1.18 -1.11 13.37
N ARG A 44 1.79 -0.46 14.37
CA ARG A 44 2.26 0.92 14.26
C ARG A 44 3.37 1.08 13.23
N GLU A 45 4.31 0.13 13.17
CA GLU A 45 5.38 0.15 12.17
C GLU A 45 4.81 0.07 10.76
N PHE A 46 3.86 -0.85 10.53
CA PHE A 46 3.20 -0.97 9.25
C PHE A 46 2.37 0.27 8.90
N GLU A 47 1.63 0.86 9.85
CA GLU A 47 0.89 2.11 9.63
C GLU A 47 1.81 3.26 9.19
N ILE A 48 3.01 3.37 9.78
CA ILE A 48 4.01 4.37 9.37
C ILE A 48 4.49 4.11 7.94
N ARG A 49 4.87 2.87 7.61
CA ARG A 49 5.33 2.49 6.27
C ARG A 49 4.24 2.70 5.22
N ASN A 50 3.02 2.27 5.53
CA ASN A 50 1.86 2.40 4.68
C ASN A 50 1.50 3.87 4.42
N ARG A 51 1.62 4.74 5.43
CA ARG A 51 1.43 6.19 5.26
C ARG A 51 2.47 6.78 4.30
N THR A 52 3.74 6.39 4.43
CA THR A 52 4.80 6.84 3.50
C THR A 52 4.49 6.42 2.07
N LEU A 53 4.11 5.15 1.86
CA LEU A 53 3.74 4.62 0.54
C LEU A 53 2.54 5.37 -0.06
N ILE A 54 1.52 5.66 0.75
CA ILE A 54 0.36 6.46 0.32
C ILE A 54 0.79 7.87 -0.12
N GLU A 55 1.66 8.54 0.62
CA GLU A 55 2.15 9.88 0.25
C GLU A 55 2.99 9.85 -1.04
N GLU A 56 3.80 8.81 -1.26
CA GLU A 56 4.51 8.62 -2.52
C GLU A 56 3.56 8.46 -3.70
N TRP A 57 2.54 7.60 -3.56
CA TRP A 57 1.54 7.43 -4.61
C TRP A 57 0.70 8.68 -4.85
N LYS A 58 0.41 9.48 -3.81
CA LYS A 58 -0.23 10.79 -3.98
C LYS A 58 0.62 11.76 -4.79
N ARG A 59 1.95 11.73 -4.63
CA ARG A 59 2.86 12.55 -5.44
C ARG A 59 2.83 12.10 -6.90
N ARG A 60 2.96 10.79 -7.15
CA ARG A 60 2.88 10.21 -8.50
C ARG A 60 1.54 10.52 -9.19
N ALA A 61 0.44 10.52 -8.43
CA ALA A 61 -0.88 10.86 -8.97
C ALA A 61 -0.97 12.33 -9.44
N ARG A 62 -0.18 13.24 -8.87
CA ARG A 62 -0.12 14.65 -9.30
C ARG A 62 0.75 14.87 -10.54
N GLU A 63 1.53 13.87 -10.90
CA GLU A 63 2.40 13.86 -12.09
C GLU A 63 1.73 13.14 -13.27
N LEU A 64 0.54 12.56 -13.08
CA LEU A 64 -0.28 12.03 -14.17
C LEU A 64 -0.77 13.19 -15.06
N PRO A 65 -0.65 13.07 -16.39
CA PRO A 65 -1.01 14.10 -17.36
C PRO A 65 -2.51 14.39 -17.45
#